data_AF-A0A9C6W747-F1
#
_entry.id   AF-A0A9C6W747-F1
#
_cell.length_a   1.000
_cell.length_b   1.000
_cell.length_c   1.000
_cell.angle_alpha   90.00
_cell.angle_beta   90.00
_cell.angle_gamma   90.00
#
_symmetry.space_group_name_H-M   'P 1'
#
loop_
_entity.id
_entity.type
_entity.pdbx_description
1 polymer ?
#
loop_
_entity_poly.entity_id
_entity_poly.type
_entity_poly.pdbx_seq_one_letter_code
_entity_poly.pdbx_strand_id
1 'polypeptide(L)'
;MEGKPITNQKNSGRCWIFSTLNVMRSAFMKQYNLDEFEFSQAYLFFWDKIERCNYFLHNIVKTAKRNEPVEGRLVSFLLHDPICDGGQWDMVVNLINRHGLVPKICFPESYNCESSSRMNTLLKSKLREYSKVLRDLISNGATDEQLEAQILEQMVVIYRIIGICLGIPSKTITWEYYDKSKNYNCIGPITPVEFYEKYVKPYYNVDDKVCLVTDPRPSNPYGKLYTIDCLGNVLGGRPTLYNNQPPELLMKLCAESIKQNEPVWFGCDVNKRLIAKQGIQDLRAYDFELMFGTDIQVNLTKADRLLYGDSMMVHAMTLTAVSIDNEGKIKQFRVENSWGDDQGQKGYLLLTADWFSEFVFEAVIDKKLVPADVLDVFKQEPITLPAWDPMGTLAH
;
A
#
# COMPACT_ATOMS: atom_id res chain seq x y z
N MET A 1 -11.88 -16.25 7.14
CA MET A 1 -11.76 -16.16 5.67
C MET A 1 -10.31 -15.89 5.37
N GLU A 2 -9.55 -16.95 5.16
CA GLU A 2 -8.10 -16.87 5.16
C GLU A 2 -7.59 -17.47 3.85
N GLY A 3 -6.68 -16.75 3.21
CA GLY A 3 -6.08 -17.19 1.97
C GLY A 3 -5.03 -18.27 2.22
N LYS A 4 -4.86 -19.15 1.23
CA LYS A 4 -3.76 -20.11 1.20
C LYS A 4 -3.05 -20.04 -0.15
N PRO A 5 -1.72 -20.26 -0.18
CA PRO A 5 -0.81 -20.35 0.97
C PRO A 5 -0.63 -18.99 1.68
N ILE A 6 0.02 -18.96 2.84
CA ILE A 6 0.49 -17.69 3.42
C ILE A 6 1.48 -17.03 2.46
N THR A 7 1.46 -15.71 2.38
CA THR A 7 2.32 -14.99 1.44
C THR A 7 3.60 -14.50 2.12
N ASN A 8 4.66 -14.27 1.32
CA ASN A 8 5.94 -13.79 1.82
C ASN A 8 6.55 -12.77 0.84
N GLN A 9 6.65 -11.51 1.25
CA GLN A 9 7.22 -10.42 0.46
C GLN A 9 8.77 -10.45 0.43
N LYS A 10 9.39 -11.24 1.32
CA LYS A 10 10.85 -11.32 1.49
C LYS A 10 11.48 -9.94 1.72
N ASN A 11 12.64 -9.66 1.15
CA ASN A 11 13.40 -8.43 1.34
C ASN A 11 12.95 -7.35 0.34
N SER A 12 11.67 -7.00 0.39
CA SER A 12 11.06 -5.95 -0.42
C SER A 12 10.00 -5.19 0.37
N GLY A 13 9.76 -3.93 0.04
CA GLY A 13 8.74 -3.08 0.70
C GLY A 13 7.34 -3.24 0.14
N ARG A 14 6.96 -4.44 -0.34
CA ARG A 14 5.71 -4.67 -1.10
C ARG A 14 4.47 -4.97 -0.25
N CYS A 15 4.52 -4.77 1.06
CA CYS A 15 3.45 -5.16 1.98
C CYS A 15 2.05 -4.65 1.58
N TRP A 16 1.96 -3.42 1.07
CA TRP A 16 0.71 -2.83 0.58
C TRP A 16 0.09 -3.61 -0.59
N ILE A 17 0.92 -4.08 -1.54
CA ILE A 17 0.49 -4.96 -2.64
C ILE A 17 0.05 -6.31 -2.09
N PHE A 18 0.86 -6.92 -1.21
CA PHE A 18 0.57 -8.23 -0.65
C PHE A 18 -0.73 -8.24 0.16
N SER A 19 -0.91 -7.27 1.06
CA SER A 19 -2.13 -7.13 1.85
C SER A 19 -3.35 -6.90 0.96
N THR A 20 -3.24 -6.05 -0.08
CA THR A 20 -4.35 -5.80 -1.02
C THR A 20 -4.77 -7.11 -1.70
N LEU A 21 -3.79 -7.83 -2.25
CA LEU A 21 -4.05 -9.09 -2.95
C LEU A 21 -4.51 -10.22 -2.00
N ASN A 22 -4.11 -10.18 -0.72
CA ASN A 22 -4.62 -11.09 0.31
C ASN A 22 -6.10 -10.85 0.61
N VAL A 23 -6.54 -9.59 0.67
CA VAL A 23 -7.98 -9.26 0.79
C VAL A 23 -8.74 -9.74 -0.45
N MET A 24 -8.24 -9.40 -1.64
CA MET A 24 -8.93 -9.73 -2.91
C MET A 24 -9.05 -11.24 -3.14
N ARG A 25 -8.00 -12.00 -2.82
CA ARG A 25 -7.99 -13.44 -3.09
C ARG A 25 -8.98 -14.20 -2.22
N SER A 26 -9.36 -13.70 -1.04
CA SER A 26 -10.30 -14.43 -0.17
C SER A 26 -11.68 -14.58 -0.83
N ALA A 27 -12.18 -13.51 -1.46
CA ALA A 27 -13.44 -13.53 -2.21
C ALA A 27 -13.29 -14.37 -3.49
N PHE A 28 -12.20 -14.19 -4.22
CA PHE A 28 -11.92 -14.91 -5.47
C PHE A 28 -11.83 -16.43 -5.26
N MET A 29 -11.04 -16.88 -4.28
CA MET A 29 -10.89 -18.30 -3.96
C MET A 29 -12.21 -18.96 -3.58
N LYS A 30 -13.05 -18.27 -2.81
CA LYS A 30 -14.39 -18.77 -2.44
C LYS A 30 -15.26 -18.94 -3.69
N GLN A 31 -15.26 -17.95 -4.57
CA GLN A 31 -16.10 -17.94 -5.76
C GLN A 31 -15.71 -19.03 -6.77
N TYR A 32 -14.41 -19.22 -6.99
CA TYR A 32 -13.89 -20.20 -7.95
C TYR A 32 -13.57 -21.56 -7.30
N ASN A 33 -14.01 -21.78 -6.06
CA ASN A 33 -13.84 -23.03 -5.33
C ASN A 33 -12.37 -23.51 -5.30
N LEU A 34 -11.43 -22.59 -5.03
CA LEU A 34 -9.98 -22.84 -5.04
C LEU A 34 -9.48 -23.19 -3.63
N ASP A 35 -8.58 -24.17 -3.52
CA ASP A 35 -7.92 -24.48 -2.24
C ASP A 35 -6.74 -23.55 -1.97
N GLU A 36 -5.93 -23.29 -3.00
CA GLU A 36 -4.79 -22.40 -2.95
C GLU A 36 -4.81 -21.45 -4.16
N PHE A 37 -4.51 -20.18 -3.92
CA PHE A 37 -4.39 -19.19 -4.97
C PHE A 37 -3.62 -17.96 -4.49
N GLU A 38 -2.84 -17.39 -5.41
CA GLU A 38 -2.25 -16.07 -5.27
C GLU A 38 -2.41 -15.30 -6.58
N PHE A 39 -2.75 -14.01 -6.46
CA PHE A 39 -2.48 -13.06 -7.54
C PHE A 39 -0.98 -12.76 -7.59
N SER A 40 -0.45 -12.40 -8.76
CA SER A 40 0.95 -12.03 -8.90
C SER A 40 1.24 -10.68 -8.25
N GLN A 41 1.96 -10.70 -7.13
CA GLN A 41 2.48 -9.49 -6.49
C GLN A 41 3.59 -8.86 -7.35
N ALA A 42 4.42 -9.69 -8.00
CA ALA A 42 5.42 -9.27 -8.98
C ALA A 42 4.82 -8.47 -10.15
N TYR A 43 3.61 -8.81 -10.61
CA TYR A 43 2.96 -8.14 -11.73
C TYR A 43 2.62 -6.68 -11.39
N LEU A 44 1.99 -6.45 -10.24
CA LEU A 44 1.70 -5.09 -9.80
C LEU A 44 2.98 -4.33 -9.44
N PHE A 45 3.98 -5.01 -8.89
CA PHE A 45 5.28 -4.40 -8.59
C PHE A 45 5.99 -3.92 -9.86
N PHE A 46 5.97 -4.70 -10.95
CA PHE A 46 6.51 -4.31 -12.25
C PHE A 46 5.89 -3.00 -12.75
N TRP A 47 4.55 -2.93 -12.76
CA TRP A 47 3.85 -1.74 -13.22
C TRP A 47 4.01 -0.55 -12.28
N ASP A 48 4.01 -0.77 -10.96
CA ASP A 48 4.28 0.30 -10.00
C ASP A 48 5.63 0.95 -10.25
N LYS A 49 6.70 0.15 -10.40
CA LYS A 49 8.05 0.69 -10.63
C LYS A 49 8.13 1.54 -11.90
N ILE A 50 7.50 1.10 -12.99
CA ILE A 50 7.48 1.86 -14.25
C ILE A 50 6.69 3.15 -14.10
N GLU A 51 5.44 3.06 -13.66
CA GLU A 51 4.55 4.21 -13.54
C GLU A 51 5.12 5.22 -12.55
N ARG A 52 5.62 4.77 -11.40
CA ARG A 52 6.20 5.62 -10.36
C ARG A 52 7.46 6.35 -10.81
N CYS A 53 8.31 5.71 -11.62
CA CYS A 53 9.44 6.40 -12.23
C CYS A 53 8.97 7.53 -13.15
N ASN A 54 7.97 7.27 -14.00
CA ASN A 54 7.39 8.28 -14.88
C ASN A 54 6.76 9.43 -14.08
N TYR A 55 5.98 9.11 -13.05
CA TYR A 55 5.36 10.06 -12.13
C TYR A 55 6.40 10.92 -11.40
N PHE A 56 7.51 10.32 -10.96
CA PHE A 56 8.61 11.02 -10.32
C PHE A 56 9.25 12.05 -11.27
N LEU A 57 9.57 11.68 -12.51
CA LEU A 57 10.18 12.60 -13.49
C LEU A 57 9.27 13.81 -13.77
N HIS A 58 7.95 13.58 -13.83
CA HIS A 58 6.97 14.66 -13.96
C HIS A 58 6.86 15.52 -12.71
N ASN A 59 7.03 14.96 -11.49
CA ASN A 59 7.15 15.74 -10.27
C ASN A 59 8.39 16.63 -10.26
N ILE A 60 9.50 16.19 -10.86
CA ILE A 60 10.69 17.02 -11.04
C ILE A 60 10.40 18.18 -11.97
N VAL A 61 9.73 17.94 -13.10
CA VAL A 61 9.27 19.02 -14.00
C VAL A 61 8.33 19.99 -13.27
N LYS A 62 7.32 19.47 -12.53
CA LYS A 62 6.37 20.26 -11.74
C LYS A 62 7.09 21.14 -10.72
N THR A 63 8.01 20.58 -9.95
CA THR A 63 8.77 21.32 -8.92
C THR A 63 9.71 22.36 -9.54
N ALA A 64 10.38 22.03 -10.64
CA ALA A 64 11.22 22.98 -11.36
C ALA A 64 10.42 24.16 -11.91
N LYS A 65 9.24 23.92 -12.52
CA LYS A 65 8.33 24.98 -12.99
C LYS A 65 7.77 25.85 -11.84
N ARG A 66 7.66 25.30 -10.63
CA ARG A 66 7.34 26.05 -9.40
C ARG A 66 8.52 26.86 -8.84
N ASN A 67 9.68 26.84 -9.51
CA ASN A 67 10.93 27.45 -9.04
C ASN A 67 11.43 26.88 -7.69
N GLU A 68 11.10 25.62 -7.38
CA GLU A 68 11.62 24.95 -6.18
C GLU A 68 13.12 24.72 -6.32
N PRO A 69 13.97 25.19 -5.37
CA PRO A 69 15.42 25.01 -5.44
C PRO A 69 15.78 23.55 -5.22
N VAL A 70 16.86 23.08 -5.87
CA VAL A 70 17.32 21.69 -5.76
C VAL A 70 17.73 21.32 -4.34
N GLU A 71 18.31 22.27 -3.61
CA GLU A 71 18.68 22.15 -2.18
C GLU A 71 17.49 22.47 -1.25
N GLY A 72 16.33 22.82 -1.80
CA GLY A 72 15.12 23.06 -1.03
C GLY A 72 14.56 21.78 -0.44
N ARG A 73 13.81 21.91 0.67
CA ARG A 73 13.26 20.77 1.42
C ARG A 73 12.47 19.81 0.53
N LEU A 74 11.63 20.33 -0.37
CA LEU A 74 10.79 19.52 -1.24
C LEU A 74 11.61 18.69 -2.23
N VAL A 75 12.49 19.33 -3.00
CA VAL A 75 13.30 18.62 -4.01
C VAL A 75 14.29 17.68 -3.34
N SER A 76 14.90 18.08 -2.23
CA SER A 76 15.76 17.20 -1.44
C SER A 76 15.02 15.96 -0.91
N PHE A 77 13.77 16.12 -0.47
CA PHE A 77 12.94 14.98 -0.04
C PHE A 77 12.65 14.02 -1.21
N LEU A 78 12.23 14.55 -2.37
CA LEU A 78 11.97 13.74 -3.56
C LEU A 78 13.21 12.98 -4.03
N LEU A 79 14.40 13.61 -3.97
CA LEU A 79 15.66 12.98 -4.37
C LEU A 79 16.21 11.98 -3.33
N HIS A 80 15.75 12.04 -2.08
CA HIS A 80 16.19 11.14 -1.01
C HIS A 80 15.84 9.69 -1.34
N ASP A 81 14.57 9.40 -1.62
CA ASP A 81 14.12 8.10 -2.10
C ASP A 81 13.10 8.20 -3.24
N PRO A 82 13.55 8.38 -4.49
CA PRO A 82 12.66 8.63 -5.63
C PRO A 82 11.83 7.40 -6.06
N ILE A 83 12.14 6.20 -5.56
CA ILE A 83 11.55 4.94 -6.05
C ILE A 83 11.45 3.86 -4.97
N CYS A 84 11.03 4.24 -3.76
CA CYS A 84 10.73 3.28 -2.69
C CYS A 84 9.69 2.23 -3.14
N ASP A 85 9.71 1.05 -2.52
CA ASP A 85 8.76 -0.04 -2.84
C ASP A 85 7.37 0.19 -2.26
N GLY A 86 7.29 1.05 -1.25
CA GLY A 86 6.07 1.44 -0.58
C GLY A 86 5.02 2.11 -1.45
N GLY A 87 3.77 2.01 -1.03
CA GLY A 87 2.65 2.64 -1.70
C GLY A 87 1.40 2.65 -0.83
N GLN A 88 0.35 3.30 -1.34
CA GLN A 88 -0.89 3.60 -0.64
C GLN A 88 -2.09 2.93 -1.33
N TRP A 89 -3.27 2.97 -0.71
CA TRP A 89 -4.47 2.35 -1.30
C TRP A 89 -4.81 2.87 -2.71
N ASP A 90 -4.92 4.19 -2.90
CA ASP A 90 -5.27 4.74 -4.22
C ASP A 90 -4.20 4.42 -5.29
N MET A 91 -2.94 4.23 -4.88
CA MET A 91 -1.88 3.80 -5.79
C MET A 91 -2.11 2.38 -6.33
N VAL A 92 -2.62 1.46 -5.50
CA VAL A 92 -2.89 0.09 -5.96
C VAL A 92 -4.17 0.05 -6.80
N VAL A 93 -5.16 0.88 -6.47
CA VAL A 93 -6.35 1.11 -7.30
C VAL A 93 -5.95 1.56 -8.70
N ASN A 94 -5.04 2.54 -8.81
CA ASN A 94 -4.54 3.02 -10.09
C ASN A 94 -3.90 1.92 -10.93
N LEU A 95 -3.11 1.04 -10.31
CA LEU A 95 -2.45 -0.07 -10.99
C LEU A 95 -3.45 -1.12 -11.46
N ILE A 96 -4.39 -1.52 -10.60
CA ILE A 96 -5.39 -2.53 -10.91
C ILE A 96 -6.33 -2.05 -12.01
N ASN A 97 -6.81 -0.80 -11.94
CA ASN A 97 -7.71 -0.28 -12.95
C ASN A 97 -7.01 -0.06 -14.31
N ARG A 98 -5.72 0.28 -14.32
CA ARG A 98 -4.97 0.52 -15.57
C ARG A 98 -4.40 -0.75 -16.19
N HIS A 99 -3.89 -1.66 -15.37
CA HIS A 99 -3.12 -2.83 -15.81
C HIS A 99 -3.80 -4.16 -15.47
N GLY A 100 -4.80 -4.19 -14.60
CA GLY A 100 -5.52 -5.39 -14.22
C GLY A 100 -4.74 -6.28 -13.26
N LEU A 101 -5.05 -7.58 -13.29
CA LEU A 101 -4.46 -8.59 -12.41
C LEU A 101 -4.15 -9.86 -13.19
N VAL A 102 -3.22 -10.66 -12.65
CA VAL A 102 -2.92 -12.00 -13.17
C VAL A 102 -2.72 -12.97 -12.01
N PRO A 103 -3.02 -14.28 -12.19
CA PRO A 103 -2.59 -15.32 -11.27
C PRO A 103 -1.05 -15.36 -11.15
N LYS A 104 -0.54 -15.66 -9.96
CA LYS A 104 0.91 -15.69 -9.66
C LYS A 104 1.67 -16.64 -10.59
N ILE A 105 1.07 -17.76 -10.99
CA ILE A 105 1.71 -18.72 -11.89
C ILE A 105 1.91 -18.16 -13.31
N CYS A 106 1.14 -17.16 -13.73
CA CYS A 106 1.27 -16.53 -15.03
C CYS A 106 2.36 -15.45 -15.07
N PHE A 107 2.77 -14.93 -13.90
CA PHE A 107 3.89 -14.01 -13.75
C PHE A 107 4.54 -14.21 -12.38
N PRO A 108 5.52 -15.13 -12.25
CA PRO A 108 6.09 -15.53 -10.97
C PRO A 108 7.05 -14.47 -10.40
N GLU A 109 7.48 -14.70 -9.16
CA GLU A 109 8.51 -13.89 -8.51
C GLU A 109 9.88 -14.05 -9.21
N SER A 110 10.63 -12.96 -9.29
CA SER A 110 12.05 -12.96 -9.67
C SER A 110 12.92 -12.74 -8.44
N TYR A 111 14.24 -12.93 -8.57
CA TYR A 111 15.18 -12.59 -7.49
C TYR A 111 15.02 -11.13 -7.03
N ASN A 112 14.82 -10.19 -7.96
CA ASN A 112 14.69 -8.78 -7.61
C ASN A 112 13.29 -8.40 -7.09
N CYS A 113 12.27 -9.23 -7.29
CA CYS A 113 11.02 -9.09 -6.57
C CYS A 113 11.21 -9.37 -5.07
N GLU A 114 11.98 -10.40 -4.73
CA GLU A 114 12.23 -10.84 -3.34
C GLU A 114 13.41 -10.12 -2.67
N SER A 115 14.21 -9.39 -3.44
CA SER A 115 15.38 -8.60 -2.99
C SER A 115 15.58 -7.37 -3.89
N SER A 116 14.77 -6.34 -3.65
CA SER A 116 14.64 -5.18 -4.54
C SER A 116 15.77 -4.16 -4.42
N SER A 117 16.55 -4.20 -3.35
CA SER A 117 17.57 -3.19 -3.00
C SER A 117 18.55 -2.86 -4.15
N ARG A 118 19.04 -3.87 -4.86
CA ARG A 118 19.99 -3.69 -5.98
C ARG A 118 19.34 -3.02 -7.19
N MET A 119 18.14 -3.46 -7.58
CA MET A 119 17.37 -2.82 -8.67
C MET A 119 17.06 -1.37 -8.31
N ASN A 120 16.56 -1.14 -7.10
CA ASN A 120 16.25 0.21 -6.62
C ASN A 120 17.49 1.10 -6.59
N THR A 121 18.67 0.60 -6.25
CA THR A 121 19.93 1.38 -6.31
C THR A 121 20.22 1.88 -7.73
N LEU A 122 20.07 1.02 -8.74
CA LEU A 122 20.25 1.41 -10.15
C LEU A 122 19.23 2.48 -10.57
N LEU A 123 17.95 2.26 -10.24
CA LEU A 123 16.87 3.20 -10.57
C LEU A 123 17.07 4.55 -9.86
N LYS A 124 17.40 4.56 -8.56
CA LYS A 124 17.68 5.80 -7.80
C LYS A 124 18.82 6.59 -8.44
N SER A 125 19.88 5.93 -8.90
CA SER A 125 20.98 6.61 -9.60
C SER A 125 20.51 7.28 -10.90
N LYS A 126 19.75 6.56 -11.74
CA LYS A 126 19.24 7.09 -13.00
C LYS A 126 18.22 8.22 -12.80
N LEU A 127 17.28 8.06 -11.86
CA LEU A 127 16.26 9.08 -11.59
C LEU A 127 16.88 10.40 -11.10
N ARG A 128 17.95 10.35 -10.30
CA ARG A 128 18.68 11.55 -9.87
C ARG A 128 19.42 12.23 -11.02
N GLU A 129 20.08 11.45 -11.88
CA GLU A 129 20.71 11.96 -13.10
C GLU A 129 19.68 12.64 -14.02
N TYR A 130 18.56 11.97 -14.25
CA TYR A 130 17.46 12.47 -15.07
C TYR A 130 16.79 13.70 -14.47
N SER A 131 16.72 13.79 -13.15
CA SER A 131 16.26 14.99 -12.46
C SER A 131 17.12 16.21 -12.79
N LYS A 132 18.45 16.05 -12.80
CA LYS A 132 19.37 17.14 -13.18
C LYS A 132 19.16 17.57 -14.63
N VAL A 133 19.08 16.60 -15.55
CA VAL A 133 18.84 16.85 -16.98
C VAL A 133 17.55 17.65 -17.21
N LEU A 134 16.43 17.22 -16.62
CA LEU A 134 15.13 17.88 -16.79
C LEU A 134 15.14 19.32 -16.22
N ARG A 135 15.79 19.53 -15.08
CA ARG A 135 15.91 20.86 -14.47
C ARG A 135 16.78 21.80 -15.30
N ASP A 136 17.84 21.29 -15.91
CA ASP A 136 18.68 22.08 -16.82
C ASP A 136 17.92 22.47 -18.10
N LEU A 137 17.16 21.54 -18.68
CA LEU A 137 16.31 21.82 -19.83
C LEU A 137 15.31 22.94 -19.53
N ILE A 138 14.62 22.89 -18.39
CA ILE A 138 13.70 23.95 -17.96
C ILE A 138 14.43 25.29 -17.78
N SER A 139 15.61 25.28 -17.16
CA SER A 139 16.41 26.49 -16.95
C SER A 139 16.88 27.10 -18.28
N ASN A 140 17.04 26.28 -19.32
CA ASN A 140 17.39 26.69 -20.68
C ASN A 140 16.16 27.02 -21.55
N GLY A 141 14.95 27.06 -20.97
CA GLY A 141 13.73 27.44 -21.67
C GLY A 141 13.15 26.35 -22.59
N ALA A 142 13.39 25.07 -22.27
CA ALA A 142 12.80 23.96 -23.03
C ALA A 142 11.26 24.00 -23.00
N THR A 143 10.64 23.62 -24.12
CA THR A 143 9.18 23.50 -24.21
C THR A 143 8.66 22.22 -23.56
N ASP A 144 7.36 22.15 -23.33
CA ASP A 144 6.73 20.96 -22.76
C ASP A 144 6.93 19.73 -23.66
N GLU A 145 6.87 19.89 -24.98
CA GLU A 145 7.14 18.81 -25.95
C GLU A 145 8.57 18.28 -25.85
N GLN A 146 9.56 19.16 -25.63
CA GLN A 146 10.95 18.76 -25.46
C GLN A 146 11.17 17.99 -24.16
N LEU A 147 10.48 18.40 -23.08
CA LEU A 147 10.54 17.71 -21.79
C LEU A 147 9.90 16.32 -21.89
N GLU A 148 8.74 16.20 -22.53
CA GLU A 148 8.08 14.90 -22.74
C GLU A 148 8.92 13.96 -23.61
N ALA A 149 9.53 14.47 -24.67
CA ALA A 149 10.45 13.69 -25.49
C ALA A 149 11.65 13.18 -24.67
N GLN A 150 12.22 14.04 -23.82
CA GLN A 150 13.33 13.67 -22.94
C GLN A 150 12.91 12.61 -21.90
N ILE A 151 11.73 12.75 -21.29
CA ILE A 151 11.20 11.76 -20.34
C ILE A 151 10.97 10.42 -21.04
N LEU A 152 10.45 10.40 -22.26
CA LEU A 152 10.24 9.17 -23.02
C LEU A 152 11.56 8.41 -23.25
N GLU A 153 12.62 9.10 -23.66
CA GLU A 153 13.95 8.50 -23.83
C GLU A 153 14.49 7.90 -22.52
N GLN A 154 14.33 8.63 -21.42
CA GLN A 154 14.72 8.18 -20.08
C GLN A 154 13.93 6.96 -19.63
N MET A 155 12.62 6.93 -19.91
CA MET A 155 11.73 5.82 -19.60
C MET A 155 12.07 4.55 -20.38
N VAL A 156 12.62 4.64 -21.60
CA VAL A 156 13.11 3.46 -22.34
C VAL A 156 14.24 2.75 -21.58
N VAL A 157 15.15 3.50 -20.95
CA VAL A 157 16.24 2.94 -20.14
C VAL A 157 15.69 2.33 -18.85
N ILE A 158 14.77 3.03 -18.18
CA ILE A 158 14.10 2.54 -16.96
C ILE A 158 13.34 1.24 -17.22
N TYR A 159 12.55 1.19 -18.30
CA TYR A 159 11.82 -0.01 -18.70
C TYR A 159 12.76 -1.19 -18.94
N ARG A 160 13.92 -0.95 -19.57
CA ARG A 160 14.95 -1.99 -19.77
C ARG A 160 15.51 -2.52 -18.46
N ILE A 161 15.86 -1.65 -17.52
CA ILE A 161 16.36 -2.06 -16.19
C ILE A 161 15.31 -2.91 -15.48
N ILE A 162 14.07 -2.42 -15.40
CA ILE A 162 12.97 -3.12 -14.72
C ILE A 162 12.66 -4.45 -15.41
N GLY A 163 12.58 -4.48 -16.74
CA GLY A 163 12.31 -5.69 -17.52
C GLY A 163 13.40 -6.76 -17.38
N ILE A 164 14.68 -6.36 -17.25
CA ILE A 164 15.78 -7.29 -16.97
C ILE A 164 15.68 -7.85 -15.54
N CYS A 165 15.36 -7.02 -14.57
CA CYS A 165 15.30 -7.43 -13.16
C CYS A 165 14.07 -8.29 -12.83
N LEU A 166 12.90 -7.93 -13.36
CA LEU A 166 11.61 -8.50 -12.94
C LEU A 166 10.99 -9.43 -14.00
N GLY A 167 11.47 -9.40 -15.23
CA GLY A 167 10.78 -9.97 -16.38
C GLY A 167 9.73 -9.00 -16.94
N ILE A 168 9.34 -9.21 -18.20
CA ILE A 168 8.31 -8.40 -18.87
C ILE A 168 7.01 -9.20 -18.90
N PRO A 169 5.91 -8.69 -18.32
CA PRO A 169 4.63 -9.39 -18.35
C PRO A 169 4.11 -9.61 -19.77
N SER A 170 3.54 -10.79 -20.01
CA SER A 170 2.86 -11.11 -21.27
C SER A 170 1.60 -10.23 -21.46
N LYS A 171 1.32 -9.87 -22.71
CA LYS A 171 0.10 -9.10 -23.06
C LYS A 171 -1.19 -9.87 -22.77
N THR A 172 -1.14 -11.19 -22.93
CA THR A 172 -2.23 -12.11 -22.61
C THR A 172 -1.70 -13.25 -21.77
N ILE A 173 -2.61 -13.86 -21.00
CA ILE A 173 -2.35 -15.03 -20.18
C ILE A 173 -3.36 -16.13 -20.51
N THR A 174 -2.95 -17.37 -20.26
CA THR A 174 -3.84 -18.52 -20.14
C THR A 174 -3.58 -19.15 -18.79
N TRP A 175 -4.61 -19.23 -17.95
CA TRP A 175 -4.54 -19.79 -16.61
C TRP A 175 -5.33 -21.10 -16.56
N GLU A 176 -4.61 -22.20 -16.37
CA GLU A 176 -5.16 -23.53 -16.18
C GLU A 176 -5.09 -23.91 -14.70
N TYR A 177 -6.17 -24.49 -14.16
CA TYR A 177 -6.23 -24.90 -12.77
C TYR A 177 -7.25 -26.03 -12.54
N TYR A 178 -7.12 -26.69 -11.40
CA TYR A 178 -8.13 -27.60 -10.88
C TYR A 178 -8.84 -26.95 -9.70
N ASP A 179 -10.17 -27.04 -9.67
CA ASP A 179 -10.95 -26.64 -8.49
C ASP A 179 -10.84 -27.68 -7.35
N LYS A 180 -11.42 -27.40 -6.18
CA LYS A 180 -11.46 -28.37 -5.06
C LYS A 180 -12.14 -29.69 -5.39
N SER A 181 -13.00 -29.71 -6.40
CA SER A 181 -13.69 -30.90 -6.90
C SER A 181 -12.86 -31.69 -7.91
N LYS A 182 -11.60 -31.25 -8.18
CA LYS A 182 -10.68 -31.81 -9.16
C LYS A 182 -11.15 -31.67 -10.61
N ASN A 183 -12.03 -30.72 -10.89
CA ASN A 183 -12.42 -30.38 -12.26
C ASN A 183 -11.38 -29.46 -12.89
N TYR A 184 -10.96 -29.79 -14.12
CA TYR A 184 -10.09 -28.93 -14.91
C TYR A 184 -10.84 -27.70 -15.40
N ASN A 185 -10.19 -26.54 -15.27
CA ASN A 185 -10.67 -25.25 -15.74
C ASN A 185 -9.55 -24.52 -16.49
N CYS A 186 -9.92 -23.70 -17.47
CA CYS A 186 -8.99 -22.88 -18.23
C CYS A 186 -9.62 -21.51 -18.51
N ILE A 187 -8.87 -20.45 -18.19
CA ILE A 187 -9.24 -19.06 -18.47
C ILE A 187 -8.15 -18.48 -19.38
N GLY A 188 -8.47 -18.31 -20.66
CA GLY A 188 -7.60 -17.64 -21.61
C GLY A 188 -7.81 -18.11 -23.06
N PRO A 189 -7.12 -17.47 -24.02
CA PRO A 189 -6.24 -16.31 -23.83
C PRO A 189 -7.03 -15.05 -23.45
N ILE A 190 -6.56 -14.31 -22.44
CA ILE A 190 -7.21 -13.10 -21.94
C ILE A 190 -6.18 -12.05 -21.53
N THR A 191 -6.51 -10.77 -21.63
CA THR A 191 -5.65 -9.70 -21.08
C THR A 191 -5.77 -9.61 -19.56
N PRO A 192 -4.74 -9.12 -18.84
CA PRO A 192 -4.81 -8.90 -17.39
C PRO A 192 -5.96 -7.97 -16.94
N VAL A 193 -6.26 -6.94 -17.74
CA VAL A 193 -7.38 -6.01 -17.50
C VAL A 193 -8.72 -6.74 -17.61
N GLU A 194 -8.93 -7.50 -18.69
CA GLU A 194 -10.16 -8.29 -18.83
C GLU A 194 -10.28 -9.38 -17.77
N PHE A 195 -9.17 -9.96 -17.30
CA PHE A 195 -9.18 -10.91 -16.20
C PHE A 195 -9.72 -10.26 -14.92
N TYR A 196 -9.23 -9.07 -14.57
CA TYR A 196 -9.78 -8.29 -13.45
C TYR A 196 -11.26 -7.97 -13.65
N GLU A 197 -11.63 -7.36 -14.78
CA GLU A 197 -13.00 -6.89 -15.04
C GLU A 197 -14.03 -8.02 -15.07
N LYS A 198 -13.70 -9.19 -15.65
CA LYS A 198 -14.64 -10.30 -15.82
C LYS A 198 -14.66 -11.28 -14.64
N TYR A 199 -13.51 -11.52 -14.00
CA TYR A 199 -13.37 -12.61 -13.02
C TYR A 199 -13.15 -12.13 -11.58
N VAL A 200 -12.70 -10.90 -11.36
CA VAL A 200 -12.37 -10.40 -10.01
C VAL A 200 -13.33 -9.30 -9.56
N LYS A 201 -13.45 -8.24 -10.36
CA LYS A 201 -14.25 -7.04 -10.07
C LYS A 201 -15.70 -7.32 -9.66
N PRO A 202 -16.43 -8.31 -10.22
CA PRO A 202 -17.79 -8.63 -9.78
C PRO A 202 -17.89 -9.07 -8.32
N TYR A 203 -16.79 -9.55 -7.73
CA TYR A 203 -16.73 -10.05 -6.35
C TYR A 203 -15.91 -9.15 -5.43
N TYR A 204 -14.96 -8.42 -6.01
CA TYR A 204 -14.17 -7.42 -5.30
C TYR A 204 -13.79 -6.28 -6.25
N ASN A 205 -14.57 -5.21 -6.21
CA ASN A 205 -14.29 -3.99 -6.95
C ASN A 205 -13.45 -3.03 -6.09
N VAL A 206 -12.26 -2.68 -6.55
CA VAL A 206 -11.38 -1.77 -5.80
C VAL A 206 -11.93 -0.34 -5.75
N ASP A 207 -12.78 0.05 -6.70
CA ASP A 207 -13.40 1.38 -6.72
C ASP A 207 -14.52 1.55 -5.69
N ASP A 208 -15.06 0.46 -5.16
CA ASP A 208 -16.08 0.47 -4.09
C ASP A 208 -15.48 0.56 -2.69
N LYS A 209 -14.15 0.66 -2.60
CA LYS A 209 -13.44 0.78 -1.34
C LYS A 209 -12.98 2.22 -1.11
N VAL A 210 -13.00 2.64 0.15
CA VAL A 210 -12.55 3.97 0.58
C VAL A 210 -11.49 3.85 1.66
N CYS A 211 -10.52 4.75 1.60
CA CYS A 211 -9.44 4.85 2.58
C CYS A 211 -9.86 5.80 3.72
N LEU A 212 -9.97 5.26 4.93
CA LEU A 212 -10.15 6.04 6.16
C LEU A 212 -8.82 6.07 6.93
N VAL A 213 -8.42 7.24 7.38
CA VAL A 213 -7.23 7.40 8.22
C VAL A 213 -7.60 7.88 9.62
N THR A 214 -6.68 7.72 10.56
CA THR A 214 -6.75 8.34 11.87
C THR A 214 -5.45 9.10 12.15
N ASP A 215 -5.54 10.41 11.93
CA ASP A 215 -4.49 11.37 12.20
C ASP A 215 -4.96 12.31 13.31
N PRO A 216 -4.53 12.09 14.56
CA PRO A 216 -4.95 12.87 15.71
C PRO A 216 -4.20 14.20 15.85
N ARG A 217 -3.34 14.59 14.90
CA ARG A 217 -2.60 15.86 14.99
C ARG A 217 -3.58 17.03 15.06
N PRO A 218 -3.41 17.99 15.99
CA PRO A 218 -4.35 19.11 16.14
C PRO A 218 -4.55 19.97 14.88
N SER A 219 -3.55 20.03 14.00
CA SER A 219 -3.65 20.73 12.71
C SER A 219 -4.55 20.03 11.69
N ASN A 220 -4.89 18.76 11.93
CA ASN A 220 -5.56 17.88 10.99
C ASN A 220 -6.88 17.37 11.61
N PRO A 221 -7.91 18.23 11.76
CA PRO A 221 -9.18 17.82 12.37
C PRO A 221 -9.86 16.66 11.64
N TYR A 222 -10.56 15.82 12.40
CA TYR A 222 -11.43 14.78 11.84
C TYR A 222 -12.57 15.37 10.99
N GLY A 223 -13.13 14.54 10.10
CA GLY A 223 -14.19 14.94 9.17
C GLY A 223 -13.70 15.80 7.99
N LYS A 224 -12.38 15.80 7.74
CA LYS A 224 -11.74 16.49 6.62
C LYS A 224 -11.04 15.52 5.69
N LEU A 225 -10.98 15.93 4.42
CA LEU A 225 -10.28 15.21 3.37
C LEU A 225 -8.88 15.77 3.19
N TYR A 226 -7.89 14.91 3.07
CA TYR A 226 -6.50 15.27 2.88
C TYR A 226 -5.91 14.57 1.65
N THR A 227 -4.89 15.19 1.08
CA THR A 227 -3.98 14.58 0.11
C THR A 227 -2.54 15.03 0.42
N ILE A 228 -1.54 14.43 -0.22
CA ILE A 228 -0.13 14.74 0.03
C ILE A 228 0.51 15.17 -1.29
N ASP A 229 1.19 16.33 -1.29
CA ASP A 229 1.85 16.82 -2.51
C ASP A 229 2.88 15.80 -3.02
N CYS A 230 2.92 15.61 -4.34
CA CYS A 230 3.81 14.66 -5.02
C CYS A 230 3.68 13.18 -4.59
N LEU A 231 2.66 12.79 -3.82
CA LEU A 231 2.41 11.39 -3.46
C LEU A 231 1.49 10.69 -4.48
N GLY A 232 2.09 9.89 -5.36
CA GLY A 232 1.38 9.10 -6.35
C GLY A 232 2.30 8.14 -7.10
N ASN A 233 1.71 7.36 -8.01
CA ASN A 233 2.45 6.44 -8.87
C ASN A 233 2.03 6.48 -10.33
N VAL A 234 0.76 6.77 -10.65
CA VAL A 234 0.27 6.79 -12.04
C VAL A 234 -0.13 8.22 -12.44
N LEU A 235 0.43 8.74 -13.54
CA LEU A 235 0.04 10.05 -14.07
C LEU A 235 -1.40 10.04 -14.57
N GLY A 236 -2.15 11.09 -14.20
CA GLY A 236 -3.59 11.16 -14.46
C GLY A 236 -4.42 10.13 -13.70
N GLY A 237 -3.79 9.35 -12.81
CA GLY A 237 -4.49 8.44 -11.90
C GLY A 237 -5.22 9.20 -10.78
N ARG A 238 -5.94 8.43 -9.97
CA ARG A 238 -6.59 8.94 -8.76
C ARG A 238 -5.54 9.50 -7.79
N PRO A 239 -5.76 10.69 -7.20
CA PRO A 239 -4.91 11.18 -6.13
C PRO A 239 -5.06 10.29 -4.89
N THR A 240 -4.03 10.27 -4.05
CA THR A 240 -4.11 9.62 -2.73
C THR A 240 -5.00 10.47 -1.82
N LEU A 241 -6.12 9.92 -1.36
CA LEU A 241 -7.12 10.63 -0.56
C LEU A 241 -7.30 9.99 0.81
N TYR A 242 -7.21 10.83 1.84
CA TYR A 242 -7.33 10.43 3.24
C TYR A 242 -8.52 11.10 3.89
N ASN A 243 -9.54 10.30 4.22
CA ASN A 243 -10.67 10.75 5.01
C ASN A 243 -10.36 10.55 6.50
N ASN A 244 -10.05 11.64 7.20
CA ASN A 244 -9.56 11.58 8.57
C ASN A 244 -10.70 11.41 9.58
N GLN A 245 -10.63 10.36 10.40
CA GLN A 245 -11.69 9.96 11.33
C GLN A 245 -11.12 9.46 12.68
N PRO A 246 -11.93 9.47 13.75
CA PRO A 246 -11.54 8.90 15.04
C PRO A 246 -11.21 7.40 14.93
N PRO A 247 -10.21 6.89 15.67
CA PRO A 247 -9.79 5.49 15.60
C PRO A 247 -10.91 4.52 16.00
N GLU A 248 -11.85 4.94 16.85
CA GLU A 248 -13.01 4.13 17.26
C GLU A 248 -13.93 3.82 16.08
N LEU A 249 -14.12 4.78 15.17
CA LEU A 249 -14.92 4.57 13.97
C LEU A 249 -14.24 3.58 13.03
N LEU A 250 -12.93 3.75 12.77
CA LEU A 250 -12.15 2.81 11.96
C LEU A 250 -12.26 1.39 12.52
N MET A 251 -12.01 1.23 13.83
CA MET A 251 -12.07 -0.07 14.50
C MET A 251 -13.46 -0.72 14.40
N LYS A 252 -14.53 0.07 14.58
CA LYS A 252 -15.92 -0.40 14.42
C LYS A 252 -16.20 -0.87 12.99
N LEU A 253 -15.81 -0.09 11.99
CA LEU A 253 -16.00 -0.42 10.58
C LEU A 253 -15.19 -1.65 10.15
N CYS A 254 -13.97 -1.80 10.69
CA CYS A 254 -13.17 -3.01 10.47
C CYS A 254 -13.88 -4.26 11.00
N ALA A 255 -14.39 -4.19 12.23
CA ALA A 255 -15.14 -5.29 12.82
C ALA A 255 -16.42 -5.62 12.04
N GLU A 256 -17.13 -4.61 11.53
CA GLU A 256 -18.33 -4.80 10.71
C GLU A 256 -18.02 -5.45 9.35
N SER A 257 -16.94 -5.02 8.70
CA SER A 257 -16.47 -5.62 7.44
C SER A 257 -16.16 -7.11 7.61
N ILE A 258 -15.43 -7.46 8.69
CA ILE A 258 -15.12 -8.85 9.03
C ILE A 258 -16.40 -9.67 9.29
N LYS A 259 -17.39 -9.11 10.00
CA LYS A 259 -18.70 -9.77 10.23
C LYS A 259 -19.46 -10.01 8.92
N GLN A 260 -19.29 -9.15 7.92
CA GLN A 260 -19.86 -9.30 6.59
C GLN A 260 -19.01 -10.15 5.65
N ASN A 261 -18.06 -10.88 6.20
CA ASN A 261 -17.19 -11.77 5.48
C ASN A 261 -16.26 -11.07 4.47
N GLU A 262 -15.73 -9.90 4.83
CA GLU A 262 -14.70 -9.21 4.05
C GLU A 262 -13.48 -8.89 4.94
N PRO A 263 -12.28 -9.40 4.61
CA PRO A 263 -11.05 -8.99 5.27
C PRO A 263 -10.71 -7.52 4.99
N VAL A 264 -9.95 -6.88 5.89
CA VAL A 264 -9.67 -5.45 5.83
C VAL A 264 -8.19 -5.19 5.65
N TRP A 265 -7.81 -4.47 4.59
CA TRP A 265 -6.47 -3.90 4.46
C TRP A 265 -6.32 -2.78 5.48
N PHE A 266 -5.19 -2.73 6.19
CA PHE A 266 -4.89 -1.64 7.11
C PHE A 266 -3.39 -1.33 7.15
N GLY A 267 -3.06 -0.09 7.48
CA GLY A 267 -1.70 0.42 7.64
C GLY A 267 -1.39 0.81 9.08
N CYS A 268 -0.19 0.45 9.55
CA CYS A 268 0.20 0.63 10.95
C CYS A 268 1.72 0.84 11.14
N ASP A 269 2.13 1.15 12.37
CA ASP A 269 3.52 1.08 12.83
C ASP A 269 3.82 -0.30 13.44
N VAL A 270 4.06 -1.30 12.58
CA VAL A 270 4.25 -2.71 13.00
C VAL A 270 5.45 -2.92 13.94
N ASN A 271 6.40 -1.98 13.96
CA ASN A 271 7.62 -2.06 14.77
C ASN A 271 7.38 -1.75 16.25
N LYS A 272 6.20 -1.21 16.61
CA LYS A 272 5.87 -0.83 17.98
C LYS A 272 5.21 -1.98 18.72
N ARG A 273 5.71 -2.28 19.92
CA ARG A 273 5.12 -3.27 20.85
C ARG A 273 4.77 -4.62 20.23
N LEU A 274 5.62 -5.13 19.34
CA LEU A 274 5.46 -6.42 18.66
C LEU A 274 6.38 -7.48 19.29
N ILE A 275 5.82 -8.62 19.67
CA ILE A 275 6.58 -9.84 19.96
C ILE A 275 6.54 -10.72 18.70
N ALA A 276 7.52 -10.53 17.80
CA ALA A 276 7.47 -11.07 16.44
C ALA A 276 7.30 -12.60 16.38
N LYS A 277 8.06 -13.34 17.20
CA LYS A 277 8.02 -14.81 17.21
C LYS A 277 6.67 -15.37 17.65
N GLN A 278 6.01 -14.73 18.61
CA GLN A 278 4.68 -15.14 19.11
C GLN A 278 3.55 -14.51 18.29
N GLY A 279 3.84 -13.45 17.53
CA GLY A 279 2.89 -12.70 16.74
C GLY A 279 1.91 -11.89 17.58
N ILE A 280 2.39 -11.22 18.64
CA ILE A 280 1.53 -10.47 19.56
C ILE A 280 1.82 -8.97 19.45
N GLN A 281 0.77 -8.18 19.21
CA GLN A 281 0.76 -6.73 19.18
C GLN A 281 -0.14 -6.22 20.33
N ASP A 282 0.48 -5.94 21.47
CA ASP A 282 -0.17 -5.52 22.72
C ASP A 282 0.72 -4.46 23.38
N LEU A 283 0.15 -3.36 23.89
CA LEU A 283 0.89 -2.34 24.63
C LEU A 283 1.65 -2.94 25.82
N ARG A 284 1.10 -4.00 26.43
CA ARG A 284 1.66 -4.74 27.58
C ARG A 284 2.55 -5.91 27.18
N ALA A 285 2.89 -6.04 25.88
CA ALA A 285 3.79 -7.07 25.38
C ALA A 285 5.17 -7.05 26.07
N TYR A 286 5.63 -5.85 26.47
CA TYR A 286 6.88 -5.62 27.16
C TYR A 286 6.65 -4.73 28.38
N ASP A 287 7.27 -5.09 29.50
CA ASP A 287 7.23 -4.30 30.73
C ASP A 287 8.51 -3.46 30.85
N PHE A 288 8.56 -2.35 30.09
CA PHE A 288 9.72 -1.46 30.08
C PHE A 288 9.89 -0.71 31.41
N GLU A 289 8.79 -0.38 32.08
CA GLU A 289 8.81 0.28 33.38
C GLU A 289 9.50 -0.61 34.43
N LEU A 290 9.14 -1.89 34.50
CA LEU A 290 9.80 -2.84 35.41
C LEU A 290 11.30 -2.99 35.12
N MET A 291 11.68 -2.98 33.84
CA MET A 291 13.07 -3.22 33.42
C MET A 291 13.98 -1.99 33.51
N PHE A 292 13.46 -0.82 33.19
CA PHE A 292 14.25 0.40 32.96
C PHE A 292 13.79 1.61 33.80
N GLY A 293 12.72 1.48 34.58
CA GLY A 293 12.16 2.58 35.39
C GLY A 293 11.55 3.71 34.55
N THR A 294 11.19 3.41 33.30
CA THR A 294 10.45 4.30 32.40
C THR A 294 9.77 3.47 31.33
N ASP A 295 8.58 3.89 30.92
CA ASP A 295 7.95 3.38 29.71
C ASP A 295 8.51 4.08 28.44
N ILE A 296 8.26 3.50 27.27
CA ILE A 296 8.67 4.04 25.95
C ILE A 296 7.54 3.90 24.91
N GLN A 297 7.59 4.62 23.80
CA GLN A 297 6.63 4.52 22.68
C GLN A 297 5.17 4.94 22.99
N VAL A 298 4.77 5.10 24.25
CA VAL A 298 3.41 5.50 24.65
C VAL A 298 3.37 6.67 25.64
N ASN A 299 4.53 7.19 26.07
CA ASN A 299 4.60 8.42 26.89
C ASN A 299 4.16 9.66 26.11
N LEU A 300 4.47 9.69 24.82
CA LEU A 300 3.96 10.68 23.88
C LEU A 300 2.58 10.25 23.42
N THR A 301 1.68 11.21 23.22
CA THR A 301 0.40 10.93 22.55
C THR A 301 0.66 10.49 21.11
N LYS A 302 -0.30 9.80 20.48
CA LYS A 302 -0.18 9.43 19.06
C LYS A 302 0.07 10.64 18.14
N ALA A 303 -0.52 11.78 18.45
CA ALA A 303 -0.30 13.04 17.72
C ALA A 303 1.15 13.51 17.86
N ASP A 304 1.70 13.51 19.08
CA ASP A 304 3.09 13.89 19.32
C ASP A 304 4.06 12.92 18.65
N ARG A 305 3.79 11.61 18.66
CA ARG A 305 4.64 10.64 17.98
C ARG A 305 4.72 10.88 16.46
N LEU A 306 3.62 11.30 15.82
CA LEU A 306 3.60 11.72 14.41
C LEU A 306 4.38 13.02 14.19
N LEU A 307 4.20 14.02 15.06
CA LEU A 307 4.84 15.33 14.92
C LEU A 307 6.36 15.28 15.17
N TYR A 308 6.80 14.47 16.12
CA TYR A 308 8.19 14.38 16.56
C TYR A 308 8.95 13.21 15.92
N GLY A 309 8.34 12.48 14.98
CA GLY A 309 9.00 11.44 14.19
C GLY A 309 9.28 10.14 14.94
N ASP A 310 8.54 9.84 16.01
CA ASP A 310 8.66 8.58 16.77
C ASP A 310 7.79 7.46 16.18
N SER A 311 6.69 7.81 15.51
CA SER A 311 5.79 6.85 14.88
C SER A 311 5.16 7.40 13.61
N MET A 312 5.00 6.52 12.63
CA MET A 312 4.30 6.76 11.38
C MET A 312 3.86 5.40 10.80
N MET A 313 3.07 5.42 9.74
CA MET A 313 2.72 4.18 9.05
C MET A 313 3.93 3.61 8.32
N VAL A 314 4.28 2.35 8.61
CA VAL A 314 5.44 1.67 8.02
C VAL A 314 5.12 0.31 7.41
N HIS A 315 3.95 -0.28 7.65
CA HIS A 315 3.62 -1.59 7.12
C HIS A 315 2.11 -1.78 6.94
N ALA A 316 1.72 -2.49 5.89
CA ALA A 316 0.33 -2.86 5.62
C ALA A 316 0.10 -4.36 5.82
N MET A 317 -1.04 -4.71 6.42
CA MET A 317 -1.45 -6.08 6.71
C MET A 317 -2.96 -6.23 6.56
N THR A 318 -3.47 -7.45 6.76
CA THR A 318 -4.88 -7.76 6.54
C THR A 318 -5.56 -8.24 7.82
N LEU A 319 -6.63 -7.58 8.28
CA LEU A 319 -7.46 -8.08 9.38
C LEU A 319 -8.41 -9.17 8.87
N THR A 320 -8.42 -10.34 9.51
CA THR A 320 -9.20 -11.52 9.05
C THR A 320 -10.24 -12.02 10.05
N ALA A 321 -10.12 -11.67 11.33
CA ALA A 321 -11.09 -12.00 12.37
C ALA A 321 -11.11 -10.94 13.47
N VAL A 322 -12.21 -10.87 14.21
CA VAL A 322 -12.40 -9.99 15.37
C VAL A 322 -12.97 -10.78 16.54
N SER A 323 -12.47 -10.48 17.74
CA SER A 323 -13.02 -10.99 19.00
C SER A 323 -13.73 -9.85 19.72
N ILE A 324 -14.98 -10.13 20.11
CA ILE A 324 -15.88 -9.20 20.77
C ILE A 324 -16.33 -9.88 22.07
N ASP A 325 -16.32 -9.15 23.18
CA ASP A 325 -16.80 -9.68 24.45
C ASP A 325 -18.34 -9.70 24.54
N ASN A 326 -18.86 -10.22 25.65
CA ASN A 326 -20.30 -10.37 25.88
C ASN A 326 -21.05 -9.02 25.95
N GLU A 327 -20.34 -7.91 26.12
CA GLU A 327 -20.90 -6.54 26.16
C GLU A 327 -20.84 -5.86 24.79
N GLY A 328 -20.33 -6.54 23.76
CA GLY A 328 -20.17 -5.98 22.42
C GLY A 328 -18.89 -5.16 22.22
N LYS A 329 -17.98 -5.14 23.20
CA LYS A 329 -16.71 -4.42 23.09
C LYS A 329 -15.68 -5.26 22.33
N ILE A 330 -15.07 -4.63 21.32
CA ILE A 330 -13.98 -5.22 20.53
C ILE A 330 -12.74 -5.38 21.45
N LYS A 331 -12.18 -6.58 21.50
CA LYS A 331 -10.98 -6.88 22.31
C LYS A 331 -9.72 -6.98 21.49
N GLN A 332 -9.79 -7.68 20.36
CA GLN A 332 -8.62 -8.03 19.56
C GLN A 332 -9.02 -8.44 18.14
N PHE A 333 -8.07 -8.34 17.23
CA PHE A 333 -8.15 -8.75 15.85
C PHE A 333 -7.11 -9.82 15.54
N ARG A 334 -7.43 -10.66 14.57
CA ARG A 334 -6.47 -11.55 13.92
C ARG A 334 -5.97 -10.87 12.65
N VAL A 335 -4.66 -10.94 12.42
CA VAL A 335 -3.96 -10.28 11.32
C VAL A 335 -3.26 -11.32 10.47
N GLU A 336 -3.52 -11.34 9.16
CA GLU A 336 -2.69 -12.03 8.17
C GLU A 336 -1.54 -11.10 7.76
N ASN A 337 -0.31 -11.56 7.96
CA ASN A 337 0.90 -10.85 7.52
C ASN A 337 1.49 -11.49 6.26
N SER A 338 2.46 -10.82 5.65
CA SER A 338 3.13 -11.24 4.41
C SER A 338 4.62 -11.55 4.61
N TRP A 339 4.98 -12.18 5.73
CA TRP A 339 6.37 -12.57 6.07
C TRP A 339 6.62 -14.08 6.07
N GLY A 340 5.70 -14.88 5.51
CA GLY A 340 5.74 -16.35 5.52
C GLY A 340 5.16 -16.97 6.80
N ASP A 341 5.12 -18.30 6.86
CA ASP A 341 4.50 -19.09 7.94
C ASP A 341 5.44 -19.36 9.12
N ASP A 342 6.71 -19.01 9.01
CA ASP A 342 7.69 -19.17 10.10
C ASP A 342 7.57 -18.08 11.18
N GLN A 343 6.85 -17.00 10.91
CA GLN A 343 6.66 -15.88 11.83
C GLN A 343 5.29 -15.94 12.52
N GLY A 344 5.23 -15.48 13.77
CA GLY A 344 4.00 -15.48 14.56
C GLY A 344 3.33 -16.86 14.65
N GLN A 345 2.01 -16.89 14.53
CA GLN A 345 1.20 -18.12 14.53
C GLN A 345 0.89 -18.54 13.09
N LYS A 346 1.85 -19.18 12.42
CA LYS A 346 1.74 -19.58 10.99
C LYS A 346 1.51 -18.40 10.05
N GLY A 347 2.25 -17.32 10.27
CA GLY A 347 2.17 -16.06 9.52
C GLY A 347 1.09 -15.10 9.99
N TYR A 348 0.34 -15.46 11.04
CA TYR A 348 -0.68 -14.61 11.63
C TYR A 348 -0.23 -13.95 12.92
N LEU A 349 -0.75 -12.75 13.17
CA LEU A 349 -0.58 -11.99 14.40
C LEU A 349 -1.91 -11.81 15.12
N LEU A 350 -1.83 -11.45 16.39
CA LEU A 350 -2.91 -11.02 17.26
C LEU A 350 -2.68 -9.57 17.65
N LEU A 351 -3.66 -8.73 17.38
CA LEU A 351 -3.62 -7.28 17.57
C LEU A 351 -4.69 -6.87 18.56
N THR A 352 -4.31 -6.28 19.69
CA THR A 352 -5.28 -5.81 20.71
C THR A 352 -5.95 -4.50 20.31
N ALA A 353 -7.16 -4.26 20.82
CA ALA A 353 -7.88 -3.00 20.56
C ALA A 353 -7.08 -1.76 21.01
N ASP A 354 -6.35 -1.85 22.12
CA ASP A 354 -5.51 -0.73 22.60
C ASP A 354 -4.33 -0.48 21.65
N TRP A 355 -3.71 -1.54 21.12
CA TRP A 355 -2.66 -1.41 20.10
C TRP A 355 -3.22 -0.82 18.80
N PHE A 356 -4.45 -1.19 18.41
CA PHE A 356 -5.14 -0.59 17.26
C PHE A 356 -5.19 0.93 17.41
N SER A 357 -5.70 1.42 18.54
CA SER A 357 -5.86 2.85 18.80
C SER A 357 -4.53 3.61 18.71
N GLU A 358 -3.44 3.04 19.22
CA GLU A 358 -2.13 3.71 19.29
C GLU A 358 -1.34 3.68 17.97
N PHE A 359 -1.41 2.58 17.20
CA PHE A 359 -0.45 2.32 16.11
C PHE A 359 -1.08 1.96 14.76
N VAL A 360 -2.40 1.86 14.62
CA VAL A 360 -3.08 1.78 13.30
C VAL A 360 -3.39 3.19 12.81
N PHE A 361 -3.05 3.50 11.56
CA PHE A 361 -3.22 4.84 10.98
C PHE A 361 -4.22 4.85 9.82
N GLU A 362 -4.45 3.73 9.16
CA GLU A 362 -5.27 3.65 7.95
C GLU A 362 -6.01 2.32 7.89
N ALA A 363 -7.25 2.34 7.40
CA ALA A 363 -8.03 1.15 7.08
C ALA A 363 -8.88 1.39 5.82
N VAL A 364 -9.00 0.36 4.99
CA VAL A 364 -9.76 0.42 3.73
C VAL A 364 -11.07 -0.34 3.88
N ILE A 365 -12.18 0.37 3.69
CA ILE A 365 -13.53 -0.12 3.99
C ILE A 365 -14.41 -0.02 2.74
N ASP A 366 -15.28 -1.01 2.51
CA ASP A 366 -16.32 -0.93 1.49
C ASP A 366 -17.30 0.22 1.79
N LYS A 367 -17.57 1.05 0.78
CA LYS A 367 -18.47 2.21 0.89
C LYS A 367 -19.82 1.86 1.51
N LYS A 368 -20.34 0.65 1.27
CA LYS A 368 -21.66 0.23 1.79
C LYS A 368 -21.73 0.18 3.33
N LEU A 369 -20.57 0.11 4.01
CA LEU A 369 -20.48 0.07 5.47
C LEU A 369 -20.28 1.46 6.08
N VAL A 370 -19.83 2.42 5.28
CA VAL A 370 -19.42 3.73 5.75
C VAL A 370 -20.66 4.63 5.86
N PRO A 371 -20.89 5.28 7.01
CA PRO A 371 -21.97 6.25 7.17
C PRO A 371 -21.95 7.35 6.09
N ALA A 372 -23.13 7.83 5.70
CA ALA A 372 -23.27 8.79 4.60
C ALA A 372 -22.53 10.10 4.87
N ASP A 373 -22.57 10.60 6.11
CA ASP A 373 -21.84 11.80 6.55
C ASP A 373 -20.32 11.64 6.45
N VAL A 374 -19.81 10.43 6.71
CA VAL A 374 -18.38 10.10 6.53
C VAL A 374 -18.04 10.01 5.04
N LEU A 375 -18.91 9.40 4.22
CA LEU A 375 -18.72 9.35 2.76
C LEU A 375 -18.74 10.74 2.12
N ASP A 376 -19.58 11.65 2.64
CA ASP A 376 -19.67 13.03 2.13
C ASP A 376 -18.37 13.81 2.29
N VAL A 377 -17.47 13.40 3.19
CA VAL A 377 -16.11 13.99 3.30
C VAL A 377 -15.32 13.84 1.99
N PHE A 378 -15.51 12.77 1.21
CA PHE A 378 -14.85 12.59 -0.08
C PHE A 378 -15.30 13.59 -1.16
N LYS A 379 -16.36 14.36 -0.92
CA LYS A 379 -16.83 15.44 -1.81
C LYS A 379 -16.17 16.78 -1.52
N GLN A 380 -15.41 16.89 -0.43
CA GLN A 380 -14.68 18.10 -0.07
C GLN A 380 -13.46 18.29 -0.99
N GLU A 381 -13.01 19.54 -1.14
CA GLU A 381 -11.69 19.79 -1.71
C GLU A 381 -10.62 19.31 -0.71
N PRO A 382 -9.68 18.42 -1.11
CA PRO A 382 -8.70 17.87 -0.19
C PRO A 382 -7.67 18.92 0.25
N ILE A 383 -7.42 18.96 1.56
CA ILE A 383 -6.33 19.75 2.13
C ILE A 383 -5.00 19.10 1.73
N THR A 384 -4.13 19.86 1.06
CA THR A 384 -2.83 19.35 0.62
C THR A 384 -1.80 19.47 1.74
N LEU A 385 -1.31 18.33 2.21
CA LEU A 385 -0.21 18.22 3.15
C LEU A 385 1.15 18.22 2.41
N PRO A 386 2.26 18.60 3.07
CA PRO A 386 3.58 18.58 2.45
C PRO A 386 4.01 17.17 2.03
N ALA A 387 4.85 17.05 1.00
CA ALA A 387 5.31 15.75 0.48
C ALA A 387 5.97 14.83 1.53
N TRP A 388 6.59 15.43 2.56
CA TRP A 388 7.27 14.73 3.66
C TRP A 388 6.36 14.49 4.88
N ASP A 389 5.05 14.66 4.75
CA ASP A 389 4.11 14.41 5.84
C ASP A 389 4.12 12.92 6.25
N PRO A 390 4.13 12.58 7.55
CA PRO A 390 4.24 11.20 8.03
C PRO A 390 3.05 10.32 7.65
N MET A 391 1.91 10.89 7.21
CA MET A 391 0.79 10.10 6.70
C MET A 391 1.03 9.58 5.27
N GLY A 392 2.11 9.98 4.59
CA GLY A 392 2.41 9.54 3.23
C GLY A 392 3.27 8.27 3.14
N THR A 393 3.80 7.79 4.25
CA THR A 393 4.75 6.67 4.28
C THR A 393 4.05 5.33 4.40
N LEU A 394 4.58 4.32 3.73
CA LEU A 394 4.25 2.91 3.95
C LEU A 394 5.41 2.06 3.43
N ALA A 395 5.96 1.14 4.23
CA ALA A 395 7.16 0.33 3.95
C ALA A 395 8.43 1.15 3.68
N HIS A 396 8.91 1.82 4.73
CA HIS A 396 10.19 2.54 4.73
C HIS A 396 11.34 1.69 5.30
#